data_AF-A0A947J819-F1
#
_entry.id   AF-A0A947J819-F1
#
_cell.length_a   1.000
_cell.length_b   1.000
_cell.length_c   1.000
_cell.angle_alpha   90.00
_cell.angle_beta   90.00
_cell.angle_gamma   90.00
#
_symmetry.space_group_name_H-M   'P 1'
#
loop_
_entity.id
_entity.type
_entity.pdbx_description
1 polymer ?
#
loop_
_entity_poly.entity_id
_entity_poly.type
_entity_poly.pdbx_seq_one_letter_code
_entity_poly.pdbx_strand_id
1 'polypeptide(L)' 'MSRTNALSIYVPKSKKDRRPIERLSQLAKDRDRSVNYLIVEAIVQYLDREEKKP' A
#
# COMPACT_ATOMS: atom_id res chain seq x y z
N MET A 1 12.12 -18.80 -13.49
CA MET A 1 11.12 -17.98 -12.77
C MET A 1 11.84 -17.17 -11.70
N SER A 2 12.06 -15.87 -11.93
CA SER A 2 12.66 -15.00 -10.92
C SER A 2 11.68 -14.84 -9.75
N ARG A 3 12.12 -15.08 -8.52
CA ARG A 3 11.35 -14.80 -7.30
C ARG A 3 11.32 -13.28 -7.08
N THR A 4 10.68 -12.53 -7.95
CA THR A 4 10.52 -11.08 -7.81
C THR A 4 9.18 -10.74 -7.14
N ASN A 5 8.89 -11.36 -5.99
CA ASN A 5 7.59 -11.17 -5.32
C ASN A 5 7.70 -10.35 -4.02
N ALA A 6 8.87 -9.76 -3.74
CA ALA A 6 9.08 -8.91 -2.58
C ALA A 6 9.22 -7.45 -3.02
N LEU A 7 8.27 -6.61 -2.60
CA LEU A 7 8.30 -5.16 -2.80
C LEU A 7 8.73 -4.49 -1.49
N SER A 8 9.92 -3.88 -1.49
CA SER A 8 10.40 -3.07 -0.37
C SER A 8 9.99 -1.60 -0.58
N ILE A 9 9.14 -1.07 0.30
CA ILE A 9 8.63 0.31 0.20
C ILE A 9 9.27 1.18 1.30
N TYR A 10 9.95 2.24 0.88
CA TYR A 10 10.43 3.26 1.81
C TYR A 10 9.33 4.28 2.12
N VAL A 11 9.10 4.54 3.41
CA VAL A 11 8.19 5.60 3.87
C VAL A 11 9.03 6.83 4.24
N PRO A 12 8.94 7.94 3.48
CA PRO A 12 9.67 9.17 3.77
C PRO A 12 9.36 9.71 5.17
N LYS A 13 10.36 10.32 5.82
CA LYS A 13 10.20 10.92 7.17
C LYS A 13 9.01 11.88 7.25
N SER A 14 8.81 12.71 6.22
CA SER A 14 7.68 13.66 6.12
C SER A 14 6.28 13.01 6.11
N LYS A 15 6.22 11.70 5.88
CA LYS A 15 4.98 10.91 5.85
C LYS A 15 4.85 10.01 7.09
N LYS A 16 5.86 9.95 7.97
CA LYS A 16 5.85 9.11 9.18
C LYS A 16 4.78 9.55 10.19
N ASP A 17 4.58 10.86 10.36
CA ASP A 17 3.57 11.39 11.30
C ASP A 17 2.14 11.00 10.92
N ARG A 18 1.92 10.66 9.64
CA ARG A 18 0.63 10.13 9.15
C ARG A 18 0.41 8.65 9.47
N ARG A 19 1.42 7.99 10.04
CA ARG A 19 1.44 6.60 10.52
C ARG A 19 0.79 5.62 9.53
N PRO A 20 1.18 5.63 8.24
CA PRO A 20 0.47 4.89 7.20
C PRO A 20 0.49 3.37 7.43
N ILE A 21 1.59 2.82 7.95
CA ILE A 21 1.73 1.38 8.21
C ILE A 21 0.82 0.95 9.36
N GLU A 22 0.72 1.73 10.44
CA GLU A 22 -0.18 1.44 11.56
C GLU A 22 -1.64 1.46 11.11
N ARG A 23 -2.02 2.48 10.33
CA ARG A 23 -3.38 2.62 9.79
C ARG A 23 -3.75 1.48 8.85
N LEU A 24 -2.82 1.08 7.97
CA LEU A 24 -3.01 -0.08 7.10
C LEU A 24 -3.10 -1.38 7.90
N SER A 25 -2.32 -1.52 8.97
CA SER A 25 -2.35 -2.70 9.85
C SER A 25 -3.68 -2.83 10.58
N GLN A 26 -4.25 -1.72 11.06
CA GLN A 26 -5.57 -1.75 11.67
C GLN A 26 -6.65 -2.09 10.64
N LEU A 27 -6.64 -1.40 9.49
CA LEU A 27 -7.61 -1.66 8.42
C LEU A 27 -7.55 -3.10 7.89
N ALA A 28 -6.36 -3.68 7.84
CA ALA A 28 -6.14 -5.08 7.45
C ALA A 28 -6.83 -6.05 8.41
N LYS A 29 -6.72 -5.82 9.72
CA LYS A 29 -7.42 -6.61 10.74
C LYS A 29 -8.94 -6.48 10.59
N ASP A 30 -9.43 -5.25 10.46
CA ASP A 30 -10.87 -4.97 10.37
C ASP A 30 -11.50 -5.62 9.11
N ARG A 31 -10.70 -5.81 8.04
CA ARG A 31 -11.14 -6.40 6.77
C ARG A 31 -10.83 -7.89 6.62
N ASP A 32 -10.19 -8.52 7.60
CA ASP A 32 -9.66 -9.88 7.49
C ASP A 32 -8.79 -10.08 6.23
N ARG A 33 -7.82 -9.18 6.04
CA ARG A 33 -6.90 -9.17 4.91
C ARG A 33 -5.47 -8.92 5.38
N SER A 34 -4.49 -9.24 4.54
CA SER A 34 -3.09 -8.93 4.83
C SER A 34 -2.77 -7.46 4.52
N VAL A 35 -1.79 -6.89 5.23
CA VAL A 35 -1.30 -5.54 4.94
C VAL A 35 -0.75 -5.45 3.51
N ASN A 36 -0.06 -6.50 3.03
CA ASN A 36 0.44 -6.56 1.65
C ASN A 36 -0.69 -6.48 0.62
N TYR A 37 -1.82 -7.14 0.87
CA TYR A 37 -2.98 -7.05 -0.01
C TYR A 37 -3.46 -5.61 -0.14
N LEU A 38 -3.63 -4.90 0.98
CA LEU A 38 -4.06 -3.49 0.98
C LEU A 38 -3.04 -2.56 0.31
N ILE A 39 -1.75 -2.83 0.47
CA ILE A 39 -0.69 -2.05 -0.20
C ILE A 39 -0.80 -2.19 -1.72
N VAL A 40 -0.92 -3.42 -2.23
CA VAL A 40 -1.05 -3.66 -3.67
C VAL A 40 -2.35 -3.05 -4.20
N GLU A 41 -3.47 -3.26 -3.50
CA GLU A 41 -4.76 -2.66 -3.84
C GLU A 41 -4.66 -1.13 -3.92
N ALA A 42 -4.03 -0.47 -2.94
CA ALA A 42 -3.84 0.98 -2.94
C ALA A 42 -2.95 1.47 -4.09
N ILE A 43 -1.94 0.69 -4.50
CA ILE A 43 -1.11 1.01 -5.67
C ILE A 43 -1.94 0.95 -6.95
N VAL A 44 -2.72 -0.12 -7.16
CA VAL A 44 -3.58 -0.27 -8.35
C VAL A 44 -4.60 0.87 -8.41
N GLN A 45 -5.30 1.14 -7.30
CA GLN A 45 -6.28 2.24 -7.23
C GLN A 45 -5.64 3.61 -7.49
N TYR A 46 -4.38 3.81 -7.08
CA TYR A 46 -3.64 5.03 -7.38
C TYR A 46 -3.39 5.13 -8.89
N LEU A 47 -2.86 4.08 -9.52
CA LEU A 47 -2.57 4.06 -10.95
C LEU A 47 -3.83 4.27 -11.79
N ASP A 48 -4.91 3.53 -11.51
CA ASP A 48 -6.20 3.67 -12.20
C ASP A 48 -6.72 5.12 -12.18
N ARG A 49 -6.50 5.83 -11.07
CA ARG A 49 -6.92 7.23 -10.95
C ARG A 49 -6.02 8.17 -11.74
N GLU A 50 -4.71 7.94 -11.74
CA GLU A 50 -3.75 8.78 -12.47
C GLU A 50 -3.82 8.57 -13.98
N GLU A 51 -4.04 7.34 -14.45
CA GLU A 51 -4.18 7.00 -15.88
C GLU A 51 -5.48 7.54 -16.49
N LYS A 52 -6.50 7.80 -15.67
CA LYS A 52 -7.76 8.42 -16.07
C LYS A 52 -7.70 9.95 -16.12
N LYS A 53 -6.58 10.56 -15.74
CA LYS A 53 -6.42 12.02 -15.88
C LYS A 53 -6.13 12.35 -17.35
N PRO A 54 -6.72 13.42 -17.90
CA PRO A 54 -6.52 13.83 -19.28
C PRO A 54 -5.08 14.29 -19.54
#